data_AF-A0A843HQE4-F1
#
_entry.id   AF-A0A843HQE4-F1
#
_cell.length_a   1.000
_cell.length_b   1.000
_cell.length_c   1.000
_cell.angle_alpha   90.00
_cell.angle_beta   90.00
_cell.angle_gamma   90.00
#
_symmetry.space_group_name_H-M   'P 1'
#
loop_
_entity.id
_entity.type
_entity.pdbx_description
1 polymer ?
#
loop_
_entity_poly.entity_id
_entity_poly.type
_entity_poly.pdbx_seq_one_letter_code
_entity_poly.pdbx_strand_id
1 'polypeptide(L)'
;NLRGCIGYPEPVYPLIDAVIDSASSAAMRDPRFPSVDESELDSLEYEITVLTKPQIIEVEKPIDYLDNIIIGEDGLIVERGFYRGLLLPQVAPEHNMDKEEFLSHTCMKAGLRPDAWLDENTKVYKFQGQIFK
;
A
#
# COMPACT_ATOMS: atom_id res chain seq x y z
N ASN A 1 5.92 12.81 13.15
CA ASN A 1 6.61 11.50 13.21
C ASN A 1 5.57 10.39 13.19
N LEU A 2 5.87 9.25 12.57
CA LEU A 2 4.96 8.10 12.55
C LEU A 2 4.83 7.51 13.97
N ARG A 3 3.59 7.35 14.48
CA ARG A 3 3.30 6.77 15.82
C ARG A 3 2.62 5.39 15.77
N GLY A 4 2.14 4.99 14.59
CA GLY A 4 1.53 3.70 14.29
C GLY A 4 0.86 3.74 12.92
N CYS A 5 0.79 2.60 12.23
CA CYS A 5 0.11 2.48 10.94
C CYS A 5 -0.25 1.01 10.67
N ILE A 6 -1.55 0.74 10.65
CA ILE A 6 -2.16 -0.55 10.33
C ILE A 6 -3.38 -0.27 9.44
N GLY A 7 -3.66 -1.17 8.50
CA GLY A 7 -4.84 -1.12 7.67
C GLY A 7 -5.03 -2.36 6.84
N TYR A 8 -6.13 -2.39 6.09
CA TYR A 8 -6.49 -3.50 5.22
C TYR A 8 -6.33 -3.09 3.76
N PRO A 9 -5.44 -3.74 2.99
CA PRO A 9 -5.33 -3.47 1.55
C PRO A 9 -6.50 -4.05 0.74
N GLU A 10 -7.18 -5.07 1.29
CA GLU A 10 -8.34 -5.72 0.68
C GLU A 10 -9.63 -5.32 1.39
N PRO A 11 -10.77 -5.23 0.67
CA PRO A 11 -12.07 -4.90 1.24
C PRO A 11 -12.67 -6.12 1.99
N VAL A 12 -12.05 -6.52 3.10
CA VAL A 12 -12.48 -7.65 3.93
C VAL A 12 -13.57 -7.30 4.94
N TYR A 13 -13.81 -6.00 5.17
CA TYR A 13 -14.85 -5.46 6.05
C TYR A 13 -15.59 -4.31 5.36
N PRO A 14 -16.82 -3.97 5.78
CA PRO A 14 -17.41 -2.66 5.51
C PRO A 14 -16.46 -1.53 5.94
N LEU A 15 -16.46 -0.41 5.21
CA LEU A 15 -15.50 0.68 5.42
C LEU A 15 -15.48 1.19 6.88
N ILE A 16 -16.66 1.34 7.49
CA ILE A 16 -16.77 1.82 8.88
C ILE A 16 -16.07 0.88 9.87
N ASP A 17 -16.25 -0.44 9.70
CA ASP A 17 -15.66 -1.45 10.56
C ASP A 17 -14.14 -1.52 10.35
N ALA A 18 -13.69 -1.42 9.09
CA ALA A 18 -12.28 -1.36 8.75
C ALA A 18 -11.59 -0.13 9.37
N VAL A 19 -12.23 1.04 9.36
CA VAL A 19 -11.69 2.27 9.96
C VAL A 19 -11.56 2.12 11.48
N ILE A 20 -12.60 1.64 12.16
CA ILE A 20 -12.60 1.45 13.62
C ILE A 20 -11.48 0.49 14.03
N ASP A 21 -11.38 -0.66 13.35
CA ASP A 21 -10.35 -1.65 13.66
C ASP A 21 -8.95 -1.16 13.31
N SER A 22 -8.76 -0.50 12.16
CA SER A 22 -7.46 0.02 11.73
C SER A 22 -6.94 1.12 12.67
N ALA A 23 -7.81 2.04 13.10
CA ALA A 23 -7.45 3.09 14.05
C ALA A 23 -7.02 2.48 15.40
N SER A 24 -7.82 1.54 15.93
CA SER A 24 -7.49 0.84 17.17
C SER A 24 -6.20 0.02 17.03
N SER A 25 -6.01 -0.67 15.91
CA SER A 25 -4.80 -1.43 15.61
C SER A 25 -3.56 -0.55 15.48
N ALA A 26 -3.65 0.59 14.80
CA ALA A 26 -2.53 1.50 14.64
C ALA A 26 -2.08 2.06 16.00
N ALA A 27 -3.02 2.35 16.90
CA ALA A 27 -2.72 2.84 18.24
C ALA A 27 -2.19 1.75 19.19
N MET A 28 -2.73 0.52 19.13
CA MET A 28 -2.50 -0.49 20.17
C MET A 28 -1.70 -1.72 19.72
N ARG A 29 -1.67 -2.01 18.41
CA ARG A 29 -1.23 -3.31 17.85
C ARG A 29 -0.15 -3.19 16.76
N ASP A 30 0.37 -2.01 16.46
CA ASP A 30 1.51 -1.88 15.55
C ASP A 30 2.78 -2.42 16.24
N PRO A 31 3.37 -3.53 15.76
CA PRO A 31 4.46 -4.21 16.46
C PRO A 31 5.78 -3.40 16.50
N ARG A 32 5.85 -2.30 15.76
CA ARG A 32 7.03 -1.42 15.73
C ARG A 32 7.06 -0.42 16.88
N PHE A 33 5.92 -0.19 17.55
CA PHE A 33 5.77 0.85 18.56
C PHE A 33 5.09 0.29 19.82
N PRO A 34 5.36 0.85 21.02
CA PRO A 34 4.51 0.64 22.19
C PRO A 34 3.09 1.12 21.93
N SER A 35 2.10 0.55 22.61
CA SER A 35 0.72 1.06 22.56
C SER A 35 0.67 2.54 22.95
N VAL A 36 -0.23 3.28 22.32
CA VAL A 36 -0.52 4.69 22.60
C VAL A 36 -1.16 4.82 23.99
N ASP A 37 -0.64 5.73 24.81
CA ASP A 37 -1.22 6.10 26.10
C ASP A 37 -2.35 7.13 25.91
N GLU A 38 -3.34 7.14 26.80
CA GLU A 38 -4.46 8.08 26.76
C GLU A 38 -4.00 9.54 26.77
N SER A 39 -2.92 9.85 27.50
CA SER A 39 -2.33 11.20 27.55
C SER A 39 -1.71 11.67 26.24
N GLU A 40 -1.42 10.76 25.30
CA GLU A 40 -0.88 11.11 23.98
C GLU A 40 -1.99 11.57 23.02
N LEU A 41 -3.25 11.16 23.24
CA LEU A 41 -4.33 11.23 22.25
C LEU A 41 -4.57 12.64 21.66
N ASP A 42 -4.51 13.66 22.50
CA ASP A 42 -4.73 15.07 22.11
C ASP A 42 -3.55 15.67 21.31
N SER A 43 -2.39 15.01 21.34
CA SER A 43 -1.18 15.45 20.64
C SER A 43 -0.96 14.73 19.31
N LEU A 44 -1.78 13.75 18.98
CA LEU A 44 -1.67 12.96 17.76
C LEU A 44 -2.42 13.60 16.60
N GLU A 45 -1.81 13.56 15.43
CA GLU A 45 -2.50 13.76 14.16
C GLU A 45 -2.98 12.40 13.65
N TYR A 46 -4.24 12.33 13.24
CA TYR A 46 -4.87 11.11 12.73
C TYR A 46 -4.98 11.22 11.22
N GLU A 47 -4.59 10.15 10.52
CA GLU A 47 -4.67 10.09 9.07
C GLU A 47 -5.40 8.80 8.66
N ILE A 48 -6.42 8.94 7.83
CA ILE A 48 -7.15 7.82 7.22
C ILE A 48 -6.90 7.84 5.72
N THR A 49 -6.38 6.74 5.19
CA THR A 49 -6.30 6.53 3.74
C THR A 49 -7.36 5.51 3.33
N VAL A 50 -8.35 5.93 2.54
CA VAL A 50 -9.40 5.07 1.99
C VAL A 50 -8.96 4.60 0.61
N LEU A 51 -8.97 3.29 0.38
CA LEU A 51 -8.53 2.67 -0.86
C LEU A 51 -9.70 2.24 -1.73
N THR A 52 -9.56 2.37 -3.05
CA THR A 52 -10.41 1.65 -3.99
C THR A 52 -10.06 0.16 -3.97
N LYS A 53 -10.98 -0.69 -4.43
CA LYS A 53 -10.72 -2.11 -4.56
C LYS A 53 -9.56 -2.33 -5.55
N PRO A 54 -8.50 -3.09 -5.18
CA PRO A 54 -7.43 -3.40 -6.12
C PRO A 54 -7.94 -4.12 -7.38
N GLN A 55 -7.44 -3.69 -8.53
CA GLN A 55 -7.75 -4.27 -9.84
C GLN A 55 -6.48 -4.82 -10.46
N ILE A 56 -6.54 -6.04 -10.98
CA ILE A 56 -5.41 -6.63 -11.70
C ILE A 56 -5.12 -5.81 -12.96
N ILE A 57 -3.85 -5.57 -13.24
CA ILE A 57 -3.42 -4.98 -14.50
C ILE A 57 -3.23 -6.12 -15.48
N GLU A 58 -4.11 -6.26 -16.46
CA GLU A 58 -3.97 -7.27 -17.51
C GLU A 58 -3.05 -6.73 -18.62
N VAL A 59 -1.98 -7.48 -18.91
CA VAL A 59 -0.97 -7.13 -19.92
C VAL A 59 -0.65 -8.33 -20.79
N GLU A 60 -0.30 -8.11 -22.06
CA GLU A 60 0.18 -9.17 -22.95
C GLU A 60 1.64 -9.53 -22.64
N LYS A 61 2.46 -8.53 -22.31
CA LYS A 61 3.84 -8.70 -21.89
C LYS A 61 4.09 -7.94 -20.59
N PRO A 62 4.95 -8.44 -19.71
CA PRO A 62 5.27 -7.76 -18.46
C PRO A 62 5.75 -6.31 -18.63
N ILE A 63 6.44 -5.98 -19.73
CA ILE A 63 6.89 -4.61 -19.99
C ILE A 63 5.73 -3.62 -20.15
N ASP A 64 4.54 -4.09 -20.57
CA ASP A 64 3.38 -3.24 -20.82
C ASP A 64 2.74 -2.74 -19.50
N TYR A 65 3.18 -3.24 -18.33
CA TYR A 65 2.77 -2.67 -17.04
C TYR A 65 3.11 -1.17 -16.96
N LEU A 66 4.23 -0.75 -17.57
CA LEU A 66 4.67 0.65 -17.57
C LEU A 66 3.67 1.59 -18.26
N ASP A 67 2.87 1.11 -19.21
CA ASP A 67 1.88 1.93 -19.90
C ASP A 67 0.57 2.06 -19.10
N ASN A 68 0.36 1.18 -18.11
CA ASN A 68 -0.91 1.05 -17.37
C ASN A 68 -0.90 1.69 -15.98
N ILE A 69 0.25 2.23 -15.56
CA ILE A 69 0.49 2.82 -14.24
C ILE A 69 0.62 4.34 -14.37
N ILE A 70 -0.05 5.07 -13.49
CA ILE A 70 0.03 6.54 -13.37
C ILE A 70 0.65 6.91 -12.02
N ILE A 71 1.84 7.50 -12.05
CA ILE A 71 2.55 7.93 -10.84
C ILE A 71 1.76 9.03 -10.11
N GLY A 72 1.62 8.87 -8.80
CA GLY A 72 0.89 9.79 -7.93
C GLY A 72 -0.62 9.56 -7.88
N GLU A 73 -1.17 8.72 -8.77
CA GLU A 73 -2.58 8.32 -8.74
C GLU A 73 -2.72 6.85 -8.32
N ASP A 74 -1.94 5.96 -8.93
CA ASP A 74 -2.00 4.53 -8.68
C ASP A 74 -1.06 4.13 -7.54
N GLY A 75 -1.58 3.37 -6.58
CA GLY A 75 -0.83 2.50 -5.69
C GLY A 75 -0.71 1.12 -6.30
N LEU A 76 0.33 0.37 -5.94
CA LEU A 76 0.61 -0.95 -6.51
C LEU A 76 0.58 -2.04 -5.45
N ILE A 77 0.06 -3.20 -5.84
CA ILE A 77 0.25 -4.46 -5.13
C ILE A 77 0.96 -5.43 -6.06
N VAL A 78 2.03 -6.05 -5.58
CA VAL A 78 2.72 -7.14 -6.26
C VAL A 78 2.47 -8.43 -5.49
N GLU A 79 2.15 -9.50 -6.21
CA GLU A 79 1.86 -10.82 -5.65
C GLU A 79 2.51 -11.95 -6.47
N ARG A 80 3.21 -12.86 -5.79
CA ARG A 80 3.70 -14.12 -6.38
C ARG A 80 3.73 -15.22 -5.33
N GLY A 81 2.82 -16.19 -5.42
CA GLY A 81 2.69 -17.25 -4.42
C GLY A 81 2.32 -16.68 -3.05
N PHE A 82 3.17 -16.92 -2.03
CA PHE A 82 2.99 -16.38 -0.68
C PHE A 82 3.55 -14.97 -0.49
N TYR A 83 4.28 -14.44 -1.48
CA TYR A 83 4.89 -13.12 -1.41
C TYR A 83 3.90 -12.07 -1.86
N ARG A 84 3.73 -11.02 -1.03
CA ARG A 84 2.79 -9.94 -1.31
C ARG A 84 3.26 -8.64 -0.69
N GLY A 85 3.23 -7.57 -1.47
CA GLY A 85 3.70 -6.25 -1.05
C GLY A 85 2.87 -5.15 -1.67
N LEU A 86 2.72 -4.06 -0.95
CA LEU A 86 1.93 -2.89 -1.37
C LEU A 86 2.73 -1.61 -1.13
N LEU A 87 2.64 -0.68 -2.08
CA LEU A 87 3.02 0.72 -1.91
C LEU A 87 1.85 1.64 -2.27
N LEU A 88 1.65 2.68 -1.47
CA LEU A 88 0.56 3.66 -1.65
C LEU A 88 0.87 4.66 -2.78
N PRO A 89 -0.15 5.31 -3.37
CA PRO A 89 0.02 6.24 -4.49
C PRO A 89 1.06 7.36 -4.28
N GLN A 90 1.14 7.89 -3.06
CA GLN A 90 2.03 8.99 -2.71
C GLN A 90 3.51 8.59 -2.61
N VAL A 91 3.82 7.29 -2.47
CA VAL A 91 5.20 6.85 -2.24
C VAL A 91 6.10 7.18 -3.44
N ALA A 92 5.63 6.90 -4.66
CA ALA A 92 6.42 7.17 -5.85
C ALA A 92 6.78 8.66 -6.02
N PRO A 93 5.83 9.62 -5.98
CA PRO A 93 6.17 11.04 -6.11
C PRO A 93 7.01 11.57 -4.94
N GLU A 94 6.77 11.13 -3.70
CA GLU A 94 7.58 11.56 -2.53
C GLU A 94 9.06 11.16 -2.66
N HIS A 95 9.34 10.06 -3.36
CA HIS A 95 10.68 9.55 -3.59
C HIS A 95 11.24 9.81 -5.00
N ASN A 96 10.53 10.58 -5.83
CA ASN A 96 10.87 10.84 -7.24
C ASN A 96 11.09 9.56 -8.07
N MET A 97 10.30 8.51 -7.78
CA MET A 97 10.38 7.25 -8.51
C MET A 97 9.67 7.34 -9.85
N ASP A 98 10.27 6.77 -10.89
CA ASP A 98 9.55 6.44 -12.12
C ASP A 98 8.73 5.15 -11.98
N LYS A 99 8.05 4.74 -13.07
CA LYS A 99 7.17 3.56 -13.06
C LYS A 99 7.93 2.25 -12.86
N GLU A 100 9.12 2.14 -13.43
CA GLU A 100 9.97 0.94 -13.32
C GLU A 100 10.54 0.83 -11.91
N GLU A 101 11.02 1.94 -11.35
CA GLU A 101 11.45 2.03 -9.96
C GLU A 101 10.29 1.68 -9.01
N PHE A 102 9.10 2.23 -9.25
CA PHE A 102 7.94 1.98 -8.40
C PHE A 102 7.50 0.51 -8.39
N LEU A 103 7.48 -0.14 -9.56
CA LEU A 103 7.26 -1.60 -9.67
C LEU A 103 8.34 -2.38 -8.93
N SER A 104 9.60 -2.01 -9.13
CA SER A 104 10.76 -2.69 -8.52
C SER A 104 10.74 -2.59 -7.00
N HIS A 105 10.46 -1.41 -6.47
CA HIS A 105 10.30 -1.17 -5.04
C HIS A 105 9.08 -1.90 -4.47
N THR A 106 7.99 -2.02 -5.21
CA THR A 106 6.82 -2.81 -4.79
C THR A 106 7.14 -4.30 -4.74
N CYS A 107 7.92 -4.83 -5.69
CA CYS A 107 8.44 -6.20 -5.65
C CYS A 107 9.32 -6.42 -4.42
N MET A 108 10.25 -5.51 -4.14
CA MET A 108 11.10 -5.60 -2.94
C MET A 108 10.28 -5.55 -1.66
N LYS A 109 9.24 -4.71 -1.62
CA LYS A 109 8.29 -4.65 -0.49
C LYS A 109 7.54 -5.96 -0.28
N ALA A 110 7.30 -6.73 -1.36
CA ALA A 110 6.72 -8.05 -1.31
C ALA A 110 7.70 -9.16 -0.84
N GLY A 111 8.98 -8.82 -0.66
CA GLY A 111 10.05 -9.79 -0.40
C GLY A 111 10.55 -10.51 -1.66
N LEU A 112 10.29 -9.95 -2.84
CA LEU A 112 10.74 -10.47 -4.13
C LEU A 112 11.98 -9.73 -4.63
N ARG A 113 12.60 -10.25 -5.69
CA ARG A 113 13.65 -9.53 -6.42
C ARG A 113 13.07 -8.27 -7.10
N PRO A 114 13.85 -7.20 -7.29
CA PRO A 114 13.37 -5.97 -7.92
C PRO A 114 12.80 -6.18 -9.33
N ASP A 115 13.36 -7.12 -10.08
CA ASP A 115 12.97 -7.47 -11.45
C ASP A 115 11.79 -8.46 -11.52
N ALA A 116 11.18 -8.84 -10.39
CA ALA A 116 10.17 -9.89 -10.36
C ALA A 116 8.89 -9.54 -11.14
N TRP A 117 8.58 -8.26 -11.34
CA TRP A 117 7.44 -7.82 -12.15
C TRP A 117 7.57 -8.16 -13.65
N LEU A 118 8.78 -8.53 -14.12
CA LEU A 118 9.03 -9.01 -15.48
C LEU A 118 8.71 -10.52 -15.66
N ASP A 119 8.36 -11.23 -14.59
CA ASP A 119 7.97 -12.64 -14.63
C ASP A 119 6.45 -12.76 -14.84
N GLU A 120 6.03 -13.58 -15.81
CA GLU A 120 4.60 -13.80 -16.12
C GLU A 120 3.80 -14.41 -14.96
N ASN A 121 4.47 -15.02 -13.97
CA ASN A 121 3.84 -15.55 -12.77
C ASN A 121 3.64 -14.48 -11.68
N THR A 122 4.13 -13.26 -11.89
CA THR A 122 3.94 -12.12 -10.97
C THR A 122 2.71 -11.33 -11.37
N LYS A 123 1.77 -11.20 -10.44
CA LYS A 123 0.59 -10.38 -10.63
C LYS A 123 0.83 -8.98 -10.09
N VAL A 124 0.49 -7.98 -10.89
CA VAL A 124 0.47 -6.58 -10.47
C VAL A 124 -0.98 -6.11 -10.43
N TYR A 125 -1.36 -5.53 -9.30
CA TYR A 125 -2.65 -4.86 -9.14
C TYR A 125 -2.42 -3.37 -8.93
N LYS A 126 -3.37 -2.56 -9.39
CA LYS A 126 -3.43 -1.13 -9.06
C LYS A 126 -4.67 -0.79 -8.26
N PHE A 127 -4.56 0.25 -7.44
CA PHE A 127 -5.66 0.85 -6.69
C PHE A 127 -5.39 2.34 -6.55
N GLN A 128 -6.40 3.10 -6.12
CA GLN A 128 -6.28 4.52 -5.84
C GLN A 128 -6.58 4.76 -4.36
N GLY A 129 -6.08 5.86 -3.82
CA GLY A 129 -6.26 6.22 -2.42
C GLY A 129 -6.71 7.66 -2.25
N GLN A 130 -7.56 7.90 -1.25
CA GLN A 130 -7.89 9.24 -0.77
C GLN A 130 -7.47 9.38 0.68
N ILE A 131 -6.74 10.44 0.98
CA ILE A 131 -6.23 10.74 2.32
C ILE A 131 -7.16 11.76 3.00
N PHE A 132 -7.47 11.51 4.28
CA PHE A 132 -8.18 12.38 5.20
C PHE A 132 -7.30 12.59 6.43
N LYS A 133 -7.10 13.85 6.84
CA LYS A 133 -6.31 14.26 8.01
C LYS A 133 -7.10 15.29 8.81
#